data_AF-A0A7S3SGR2-F1
#
_entry.id   AF-A0A7S3SGR2-F1
#
_cell.length_a   1.000
_cell.length_b   1.000
_cell.length_c   1.000
_cell.angle_alpha   90.00
_cell.angle_beta   90.00
_cell.angle_gamma   90.00
#
_symmetry.space_group_name_H-M   'P 1'
#
loop_
_entity.id
_entity.type
_entity.pdbx_description
1 polymer ?
#
loop_
_entity_poly.entity_id
_entity_poly.type
_entity_poly.pdbx_seq_one_letter_code
_entity_poly.pdbx_strand_id
1 'polypeptide(L)'
;AASAAAAAAAAAAAASPSADVPRGRRSLLPPPPLLPLLALPPPPLQPQQQLTTAFESTEVGLFWDYENLSVARSHDAADISNRLRALSLRFGRLVERRVYHDPSKVSSVAPNDRSRLDSAGFTLVDCPTRNEKETVDKKIIVDVMHFAITRISRAQAVCVVLLTNDGDYAYMLSRLRDLQVKVVVVYLAGHAADALLHACDHAFSWRADVLMVGEGGNEGGSPEPPVATAAHAAAANSRAKASAKAKRLESGQSGGAKAEKQRLRRWAERQVAGA
;
A
#
# COMPACT_ATOMS: atom_id res chain seq x y z
N ALA A 1 -45.66 20.22 -38.49
CA ALA A 1 -45.18 19.45 -39.66
C ALA A 1 -44.83 18.05 -39.19
N ALA A 2 -45.80 17.15 -39.30
CA ALA A 2 -45.63 15.71 -39.14
C ALA A 2 -45.85 15.09 -40.53
N SER A 3 -45.02 14.10 -40.88
CA SER A 3 -45.14 13.25 -42.07
C SER A 3 -44.69 11.85 -41.60
N ALA A 4 -45.58 10.88 -41.40
CA ALA A 4 -46.24 10.01 -42.41
C ALA A 4 -45.18 9.17 -43.16
N ALA A 5 -45.25 7.85 -43.29
CA ALA A 5 -46.37 6.94 -43.59
C ALA A 5 -46.04 5.52 -43.04
N ALA A 6 -46.94 4.69 -42.47
CA ALA A 6 -48.20 4.11 -42.95
C ALA A 6 -48.04 2.89 -43.89
N ALA A 7 -48.51 1.71 -43.44
CA ALA A 7 -49.27 0.69 -44.18
C ALA A 7 -49.46 -0.54 -43.26
N ALA A 8 -50.63 -0.76 -42.66
CA ALA A 8 -51.84 -1.39 -43.23
C ALA A 8 -51.64 -2.92 -43.43
N ALA A 9 -52.23 -3.79 -42.60
CA ALA A 9 -53.65 -4.19 -42.51
C ALA A 9 -53.90 -5.49 -43.29
N ALA A 10 -54.45 -6.51 -42.61
CA ALA A 10 -55.51 -7.37 -43.16
C ALA A 10 -56.05 -8.33 -42.07
N ALA A 11 -57.32 -8.16 -41.75
CA ALA A 11 -58.15 -9.05 -40.96
C ALA A 11 -58.88 -10.05 -41.87
N ALA A 12 -59.21 -11.24 -41.37
CA ALA A 12 -60.36 -12.08 -41.73
C ALA A 12 -60.32 -13.32 -40.81
N ALA A 13 -61.19 -13.51 -39.81
CA ALA A 13 -62.63 -13.74 -39.82
C ALA A 13 -63.07 -15.10 -40.40
N ALA A 14 -63.76 -15.86 -39.54
CA ALA A 14 -64.73 -16.94 -39.77
C ALA A 14 -64.21 -18.34 -40.20
N ALA A 15 -64.47 -19.35 -39.37
CA ALA A 15 -65.63 -20.25 -39.53
C ALA A 15 -65.50 -21.50 -38.65
N SER A 16 -66.51 -21.78 -37.84
CA SER A 16 -66.81 -23.14 -37.36
C SER A 16 -67.57 -23.90 -38.45
N PRO A 17 -67.46 -25.23 -38.49
CA PRO A 17 -68.68 -26.02 -38.32
C PRO A 17 -68.51 -27.31 -37.49
N SER A 18 -69.63 -27.69 -36.90
CA SER A 18 -69.92 -28.92 -36.16
C SER A 18 -70.22 -30.09 -37.12
N ALA A 19 -69.70 -31.29 -36.80
CA ALA A 19 -70.26 -32.63 -37.10
C ALA A 19 -69.32 -33.67 -36.43
N ASP A 20 -69.65 -34.25 -35.28
CA ASP A 20 -70.49 -35.44 -35.02
C ASP A 20 -69.85 -36.80 -35.45
N VAL A 21 -70.05 -37.82 -34.59
CA VAL A 21 -69.82 -39.29 -34.75
C VAL A 21 -68.41 -39.85 -34.34
N PRO A 22 -68.28 -41.05 -33.72
CA PRO A 22 -68.96 -41.65 -32.57
C PRO A 22 -67.99 -42.11 -31.44
N ARG A 23 -68.56 -42.46 -30.27
CA ARG A 23 -67.87 -43.00 -29.09
C ARG A 23 -67.27 -44.40 -29.33
N GLY A 24 -65.96 -44.48 -29.52
CA GLY A 24 -65.17 -45.70 -29.35
C GLY A 24 -64.58 -45.79 -27.93
N ARG A 25 -64.94 -46.82 -27.17
CA ARG A 25 -64.33 -47.14 -25.86
C ARG A 25 -62.82 -47.35 -26.04
N ARG A 26 -62.01 -46.36 -25.68
CA ARG A 26 -60.56 -46.53 -25.47
C ARG A 26 -60.31 -46.87 -24.00
N SER A 27 -59.73 -48.04 -23.79
CA SER A 27 -59.20 -48.51 -22.51
C SER A 27 -58.30 -47.46 -21.88
N LEU A 28 -58.65 -47.03 -20.65
CA LEU A 28 -57.84 -46.13 -19.84
C LEU A 28 -56.67 -46.94 -19.25
N LEU A 29 -55.49 -46.83 -19.87
CA LEU A 29 -54.24 -47.22 -19.21
C LEU A 29 -53.97 -46.24 -18.06
N PRO A 30 -53.63 -46.72 -16.84
CA PRO A 30 -53.25 -45.83 -15.75
C PRO A 30 -51.94 -45.10 -16.08
N PRO A 31 -51.77 -43.84 -15.62
CA PRO A 31 -50.53 -43.10 -15.83
C PRO A 31 -49.36 -43.82 -15.14
N PRO A 32 -48.14 -43.79 -15.72
CA PRO A 32 -46.98 -44.36 -15.06
C PRO A 32 -46.65 -43.57 -13.78
N PRO A 33 -46.07 -44.23 -12.75
CA PRO A 33 -45.68 -43.54 -11.54
C PRO A 33 -44.62 -42.48 -11.86
N LEU A 34 -44.81 -41.27 -11.34
CA LEU A 34 -43.81 -40.21 -11.38
C LEU A 34 -42.60 -40.68 -10.57
N LEU A 35 -41.49 -40.99 -11.26
CA LEU A 35 -40.22 -41.22 -10.59
C LEU A 35 -39.77 -39.91 -9.93
N PRO A 36 -39.26 -39.95 -8.69
CA PRO A 36 -38.76 -38.76 -8.02
C PRO A 36 -37.58 -38.21 -8.83
N LEU A 37 -37.67 -36.94 -9.18
CA LEU A 37 -36.64 -36.19 -9.88
C LEU A 37 -35.42 -36.09 -8.93
N LEU A 38 -34.52 -37.07 -9.01
CA LEU A 38 -33.24 -37.04 -8.31
C LEU A 38 -32.52 -35.78 -8.78
N ALA A 39 -32.38 -34.81 -7.87
CA ALA A 39 -31.62 -33.60 -8.11
C ALA A 39 -30.21 -34.01 -8.57
N LEU A 40 -29.84 -33.61 -9.79
CA LEU A 40 -28.49 -33.80 -10.30
C LEU A 40 -27.51 -33.17 -9.30
N PRO A 41 -26.42 -33.87 -8.92
CA PRO A 41 -25.40 -33.28 -8.11
C PRO A 41 -24.86 -32.02 -8.81
N PRO A 42 -24.58 -30.94 -8.08
CA PRO A 42 -24.00 -29.75 -8.67
C PRO A 42 -22.71 -30.13 -9.39
N PRO A 43 -22.42 -29.54 -10.57
CA PRO A 43 -21.22 -29.85 -11.31
C PRO A 43 -19.98 -29.60 -10.42
N PRO A 44 -18.95 -30.45 -10.49
CA PRO A 44 -17.74 -30.24 -9.72
C PRO A 44 -17.16 -28.87 -10.08
N LEU A 45 -16.95 -28.03 -9.07
CA LEU A 45 -16.32 -26.73 -9.22
C LEU A 45 -14.95 -26.93 -9.89
N GLN A 46 -14.78 -26.37 -11.09
CA GLN A 46 -13.56 -26.52 -11.87
C GLN A 46 -12.38 -25.82 -11.14
N PRO A 47 -11.21 -26.47 -10.99
CA PRO A 47 -10.04 -25.88 -10.33
C PRO A 47 -9.51 -24.58 -10.98
N GLN A 48 -9.88 -24.29 -12.23
CA GLN A 48 -9.38 -23.15 -12.97
C GLN A 48 -10.01 -21.80 -12.58
N GLN A 49 -11.14 -21.77 -11.88
CA GLN A 49 -11.74 -20.51 -11.43
C GLN A 49 -11.12 -19.96 -10.13
N GLN A 50 -10.31 -20.75 -9.40
CA GLN A 50 -9.71 -20.30 -8.14
C GLN A 50 -8.39 -19.55 -8.31
N LEU A 51 -7.66 -19.73 -9.41
CA LEU A 51 -6.38 -19.04 -9.61
C LEU A 51 -6.53 -17.61 -10.15
N THR A 52 -7.64 -17.28 -10.82
CA THR A 52 -7.84 -15.97 -11.45
C THR A 52 -8.51 -14.93 -10.54
N THR A 53 -9.13 -15.34 -9.43
CA THR A 53 -9.75 -14.42 -8.44
C THR A 53 -8.78 -13.92 -7.36
N ALA A 54 -7.59 -14.52 -7.26
CA ALA A 54 -6.65 -14.24 -6.18
C ALA A 54 -6.02 -12.82 -6.28
N PHE A 55 -5.81 -12.31 -7.50
CA PHE A 55 -5.25 -10.97 -7.70
C PHE A 55 -6.26 -9.83 -7.44
N GLU A 56 -7.57 -10.10 -7.50
CA GLU A 56 -8.61 -9.10 -7.15
C GLU A 56 -8.79 -8.92 -5.63
N SER A 57 -8.21 -9.81 -4.80
CA SER A 57 -8.44 -9.83 -3.35
C SER A 57 -7.26 -9.33 -2.50
N THR A 58 -6.18 -8.83 -3.11
CA THR A 58 -5.07 -8.25 -2.34
C THR A 58 -5.44 -6.84 -1.86
N GLU A 59 -5.33 -6.62 -0.56
CA GLU A 59 -5.58 -5.32 0.06
C GLU A 59 -4.27 -4.58 0.27
N VAL A 60 -4.20 -3.36 -0.28
CA VAL A 60 -3.00 -2.53 -0.28
C VAL A 60 -3.16 -1.39 0.73
N GLY A 61 -2.19 -1.24 1.62
CA GLY A 61 -2.04 -0.10 2.50
C GLY A 61 -0.85 0.74 2.09
N LEU A 62 -1.05 2.05 1.90
CA LEU A 62 0.00 3.01 1.60
C LEU A 62 0.31 3.84 2.84
N PHE A 63 1.57 3.82 3.26
CA PHE A 63 2.08 4.52 4.42
C PHE A 63 3.23 5.43 4.00
N TRP A 64 3.11 6.71 4.32
CA TRP A 64 4.04 7.73 3.86
C TRP A 64 4.71 8.45 5.02
N ASP A 65 6.01 8.23 5.17
CA ASP A 65 6.89 9.04 5.99
C ASP A 65 7.21 10.36 5.25
N TYR A 66 6.43 11.40 5.55
CA TYR A 66 6.51 12.66 4.82
C TYR A 66 7.83 13.39 5.05
N GLU A 67 8.46 13.20 6.21
CA GLU A 67 9.72 13.87 6.51
C GLU A 67 10.86 13.35 5.63
N ASN A 68 10.80 12.06 5.31
CA ASN A 68 11.82 11.40 4.51
C ASN A 68 11.60 11.59 3.00
N LEU A 69 10.34 11.68 2.56
CA LEU A 69 9.96 11.92 1.18
C LEU A 69 8.95 13.06 1.07
N SER A 70 9.41 14.28 1.33
CA SER A 70 8.55 15.47 1.25
C SER A 70 8.26 15.89 -0.19
N VAL A 71 7.10 16.52 -0.39
CA VAL A 71 6.76 17.15 -1.66
C VAL A 71 7.55 18.45 -1.79
N ALA A 72 8.40 18.54 -2.81
CA ALA A 72 9.08 19.79 -3.12
C ALA A 72 8.07 20.82 -3.65
N ARG A 73 8.28 22.11 -3.33
CA ARG A 73 7.38 23.21 -3.73
C ARG A 73 7.11 23.32 -5.24
N SER A 74 7.96 22.74 -6.07
CA SER A 74 7.83 22.72 -7.53
C SER A 74 6.87 21.64 -8.06
N HIS A 75 6.37 20.75 -7.20
CA HIS A 75 5.49 19.65 -7.59
C HIS A 75 4.13 19.78 -6.91
N ASP A 76 3.09 19.30 -7.58
CA ASP A 76 1.74 19.26 -7.00
C ASP A 76 1.53 17.97 -6.19
N ALA A 77 1.16 18.12 -4.92
CA ALA A 77 0.78 17.02 -4.04
C ALA A 77 -0.39 16.20 -4.59
N ALA A 78 -1.33 16.81 -5.34
CA ALA A 78 -2.45 16.10 -5.95
C ALA A 78 -1.98 15.13 -7.07
N ASP A 79 -1.06 15.58 -7.94
CA ASP A 79 -0.48 14.75 -8.98
C ASP A 79 0.34 13.60 -8.41
N ILE A 80 1.16 13.89 -7.40
CA ILE A 80 1.93 12.88 -6.66
C ILE A 80 0.99 11.83 -6.05
N SER A 81 -0.09 12.28 -5.39
CA SER A 81 -1.12 11.39 -4.84
C SER A 81 -1.73 10.48 -5.91
N ASN A 82 -2.08 11.01 -7.09
CA ASN A 82 -2.64 10.22 -8.18
C ASN A 82 -1.66 9.18 -8.70
N ARG A 83 -0.38 9.52 -8.80
CA ARG A 83 0.67 8.59 -9.24
C ARG A 83 0.94 7.51 -8.21
N LEU A 84 0.98 7.86 -6.93
CA LEU A 84 1.08 6.90 -5.83
C LEU A 84 -0.11 5.94 -5.82
N ARG A 85 -1.33 6.46 -6.02
CA ARG A 85 -2.53 5.65 -6.18
C ARG A 85 -2.40 4.68 -7.36
N ALA A 86 -1.99 5.17 -8.53
CA ALA A 86 -1.80 4.33 -9.71
C ALA A 86 -0.74 3.24 -9.48
N LEU A 87 0.36 3.58 -8.82
CA LEU A 87 1.41 2.63 -8.44
C LEU A 87 0.86 1.56 -7.49
N SER A 88 0.17 1.94 -6.43
CA SER A 88 -0.41 1.00 -5.47
C SER A 88 -1.46 0.06 -6.08
N LEU A 89 -2.27 0.57 -7.02
CA LEU A 89 -3.29 -0.23 -7.70
C LEU A 89 -2.72 -1.38 -8.54
N ARG A 90 -1.43 -1.33 -8.89
CA ARG A 90 -0.73 -2.46 -9.56
C ARG A 90 -0.57 -3.68 -8.65
N PHE A 91 -0.72 -3.50 -7.34
CA PHE A 91 -0.51 -4.55 -6.34
C PHE A 91 -1.82 -5.05 -5.70
N GLY A 92 -2.94 -4.39 -5.96
CA GLY A 92 -4.25 -4.77 -5.44
C GLY A 92 -5.17 -3.58 -5.16
N ARG A 93 -6.24 -3.82 -4.41
CA ARG A 93 -7.20 -2.78 -4.00
C ARG A 93 -6.61 -1.91 -2.91
N LEU A 94 -6.41 -0.63 -3.20
CA LEU A 94 -5.96 0.36 -2.22
C LEU A 94 -7.07 0.67 -1.21
N VAL A 95 -6.90 0.19 0.02
CA VAL A 95 -7.89 0.28 1.10
C VAL A 95 -7.53 1.33 2.14
N GLU A 96 -6.26 1.73 2.21
CA GLU A 96 -5.77 2.63 3.24
C GLU A 96 -4.63 3.50 2.68
N ARG A 97 -4.67 4.80 3.00
CA ARG A 97 -3.64 5.77 2.64
C ARG A 97 -3.40 6.68 3.84
N ARG A 98 -2.21 6.60 4.42
CA ARG A 98 -1.81 7.40 5.57
C ARG A 98 -0.54 8.16 5.27
N VAL A 99 -0.52 9.44 5.66
CA VAL A 99 0.68 10.27 5.62
C VAL A 99 0.99 10.72 7.04
N TYR A 100 2.23 10.50 7.46
CA TYR A 100 2.71 10.76 8.80
C TYR A 100 3.65 11.95 8.76
N HIS A 101 3.43 12.89 9.67
CA HIS A 101 4.30 14.04 9.79
C HIS A 101 4.28 14.58 11.22
N ASP A 102 5.37 15.24 11.60
CA ASP A 102 5.43 16.01 12.83
C ASP A 102 5.07 17.47 12.52
N PRO A 103 3.94 18.02 13.02
CA PRO A 103 3.52 19.39 12.75
C PRO A 103 4.50 20.45 13.30
N SER A 104 5.41 20.07 14.21
CA SER A 104 6.40 20.99 14.77
C SER A 104 7.65 21.16 13.91
N LYS A 105 7.90 20.26 12.94
CA LYS A 105 9.12 20.29 12.13
C LYS A 105 8.98 21.17 10.90
N VAL A 106 10.10 21.73 10.43
CA VAL A 106 10.15 22.57 9.22
C VAL A 106 9.87 21.75 7.95
N SER A 107 10.21 20.45 7.95
CA SER A 107 9.92 19.48 6.89
C SER A 107 8.50 18.90 6.97
N SER A 108 7.64 19.45 7.83
CA SER A 108 6.24 19.03 7.93
C SER A 108 5.46 19.34 6.65
N VAL A 109 4.29 18.72 6.53
CA VAL A 109 3.34 18.98 5.45
C VAL A 109 2.98 20.47 5.47
N ALA A 110 3.28 21.19 4.38
CA ALA A 110 2.93 22.60 4.28
C ALA A 110 1.40 22.75 4.33
N PRO A 111 0.84 23.87 4.85
CA PRO A 111 -0.62 24.03 5.00
C PRO A 111 -1.42 23.79 3.71
N ASN A 112 -0.89 24.22 2.56
CA ASN A 112 -1.50 23.99 1.26
C ASN A 112 -1.47 22.51 0.85
N ASP A 113 -0.36 21.80 1.11
CA ASP A 113 -0.25 20.37 0.85
C ASP A 113 -1.16 19.56 1.78
N ARG A 114 -1.37 20.05 3.02
CA ARG A 114 -2.28 19.44 3.99
C ARG A 114 -3.70 19.33 3.42
N SER A 115 -4.23 20.44 2.92
CA SER A 115 -5.56 20.49 2.32
C SER A 115 -5.66 19.65 1.04
N ARG A 116 -4.61 19.63 0.21
CA ARG A 116 -4.57 18.83 -1.02
C ARG A 116 -4.52 17.33 -0.76
N LEU A 117 -3.69 16.89 0.18
CA LEU A 117 -3.57 15.49 0.58
C LEU A 117 -4.87 14.99 1.24
N ASP A 118 -5.48 15.83 2.08
CA ASP A 118 -6.78 15.55 2.69
C ASP A 118 -7.87 15.39 1.62
N SER A 119 -7.97 16.35 0.68
CA SER A 119 -8.90 16.29 -0.46
C SER A 119 -8.63 15.10 -1.38
N ALA A 120 -7.38 14.64 -1.47
CA ALA A 120 -7.01 13.45 -2.21
C ALA A 120 -7.37 12.14 -1.49
N GLY A 121 -7.82 12.21 -0.23
CA GLY A 121 -8.28 11.09 0.60
C GLY A 121 -7.17 10.36 1.34
N PHE A 122 -6.09 11.05 1.70
CA PHE A 122 -5.15 10.57 2.71
C PHE A 122 -5.70 10.83 4.11
N THR A 123 -5.45 9.90 5.03
CA THR A 123 -5.56 10.18 6.45
C THR A 123 -4.25 10.84 6.90
N LEU A 124 -4.34 12.09 7.33
CA LEU A 124 -3.19 12.82 7.87
C LEU A 124 -3.00 12.47 9.33
N VAL A 125 -1.85 11.90 9.65
CA VAL A 125 -1.51 11.42 10.98
C VAL A 125 -0.50 12.37 11.61
N ASP A 126 -1.00 13.23 12.49
CA ASP A 126 -0.15 14.12 13.28
C ASP A 126 0.63 13.31 14.33
N CYS A 127 1.95 13.46 14.31
CA CYS A 127 2.90 12.82 15.23
C CYS A 127 3.58 13.89 16.10
N PRO A 128 2.98 14.30 17.23
CA PRO A 128 3.54 15.36 18.06
C PRO A 128 4.84 14.90 18.72
N THR A 129 5.91 15.71 18.64
CA THR A 129 7.18 15.41 19.30
C THR A 129 6.99 15.35 20.82
N ARG A 130 7.17 14.17 21.42
CA ARG A 130 7.22 14.00 22.89
C ARG A 130 8.67 13.96 23.39
N ASN A 131 9.46 14.97 23.01
CA ASN A 131 10.92 15.04 23.29
C ASN A 131 11.76 13.88 22.71
N GLU A 132 11.20 13.04 21.84
CA GLU A 132 11.89 11.93 21.20
C GLU A 132 11.90 12.08 19.67
N LYS A 133 13.06 11.79 19.07
CA LYS A 133 13.29 11.91 17.62
C LYS A 133 12.54 10.86 16.78
N GLU A 134 12.14 9.75 17.41
CA GLU A 134 11.61 8.54 16.75
C GLU A 134 10.08 8.40 16.87
N THR A 135 9.35 9.52 17.07
CA THR A 135 7.89 9.44 17.32
C THR A 135 7.14 9.02 16.05
N VAL A 136 7.55 9.55 14.90
CA VAL A 136 6.95 9.22 13.59
C VAL A 136 7.20 7.75 13.26
N ASP A 137 8.45 7.29 13.39
CA ASP A 137 8.85 5.93 13.03
C ASP A 137 8.13 4.88 13.85
N LYS A 138 8.07 5.08 15.17
CA LYS A 138 7.31 4.20 16.07
C LYS A 138 5.84 4.11 15.67
N LYS A 139 5.22 5.24 15.28
CA LYS A 139 3.80 5.25 14.90
C LYS A 139 3.56 4.54 13.57
N ILE A 140 4.41 4.79 12.58
CA ILE A 140 4.37 4.09 11.30
C ILE A 140 4.52 2.59 11.52
N ILE A 141 5.51 2.16 12.32
CA ILE A 141 5.75 0.75 12.59
C ILE A 141 4.52 0.08 13.20
N VAL A 142 3.94 0.69 14.23
CA VAL A 142 2.75 0.16 14.90
C VAL A 142 1.56 0.07 13.94
N ASP A 143 1.30 1.13 13.18
CA ASP A 143 0.15 1.18 12.27
C ASP A 143 0.29 0.19 11.09
N VAL A 144 1.48 0.09 10.50
CA VAL A 144 1.75 -0.85 9.40
C VAL A 144 1.58 -2.30 9.88
N MET A 145 2.14 -2.63 11.05
CA MET A 145 2.00 -3.96 11.65
C MET A 145 0.54 -4.27 11.98
N HIS A 146 -0.17 -3.32 12.57
CA HIS A 146 -1.59 -3.47 12.88
C HIS A 146 -2.44 -3.68 11.62
N PHE A 147 -2.19 -2.90 10.56
CA PHE A 147 -2.83 -3.06 9.26
C PHE A 147 -2.61 -4.48 8.73
N ALA A 148 -1.35 -4.91 8.63
CA ALA A 148 -1.01 -6.20 8.06
C ALA A 148 -1.63 -7.36 8.84
N ILE A 149 -1.42 -7.40 10.15
CA ILE A 149 -1.91 -8.49 11.02
C ILE A 149 -3.44 -8.57 10.96
N THR A 150 -4.15 -7.44 11.02
CA THR A 150 -5.61 -7.42 10.99
C THR A 150 -6.16 -8.00 9.68
N ARG A 151 -5.52 -7.73 8.54
CA ARG A 151 -5.94 -8.30 7.25
C ARG A 151 -5.57 -9.79 7.12
N ILE A 152 -4.39 -10.18 7.61
CA ILE A 152 -3.97 -11.59 7.68
C ILE A 152 -4.98 -12.41 8.51
N SER A 153 -5.41 -11.90 9.67
CA SER A 153 -6.41 -12.57 10.52
C SER A 153 -7.75 -12.77 9.84
N ARG A 154 -8.04 -12.02 8.76
CA ARG A 154 -9.24 -12.14 7.92
C ARG A 154 -8.99 -12.96 6.64
N ALA A 155 -7.88 -13.69 6.59
CA ALA A 155 -7.43 -14.49 5.45
C ALA A 155 -7.36 -13.69 4.13
N GLN A 156 -7.00 -12.40 4.21
CA GLN A 156 -6.80 -11.55 3.04
C GLN A 156 -5.32 -11.52 2.65
N ALA A 157 -5.04 -11.50 1.35
CA ALA A 157 -3.69 -11.18 0.86
C ALA A 157 -3.41 -9.69 1.13
N VAL A 158 -2.19 -9.38 1.58
CA VAL A 158 -1.83 -8.04 2.02
C VAL A 158 -0.62 -7.54 1.25
N CYS A 159 -0.68 -6.28 0.84
CA CYS A 159 0.47 -5.55 0.36
C CYS A 159 0.65 -4.25 1.15
N VAL A 160 1.88 -3.99 1.57
CA VAL A 160 2.29 -2.74 2.22
C VAL A 160 3.16 -1.95 1.25
N VAL A 161 2.76 -0.72 0.98
CA VAL A 161 3.55 0.27 0.25
C VAL A 161 4.07 1.30 1.25
N LEU A 162 5.38 1.34 1.47
CA LEU A 162 6.03 2.27 2.39
C LEU A 162 6.89 3.27 1.61
N LEU A 163 6.61 4.56 1.79
CA LEU A 163 7.41 5.65 1.24
C LEU A 163 8.41 6.08 2.32
N THR A 164 9.69 5.72 2.16
CA THR A 164 10.77 6.07 3.09
C THR A 164 12.16 5.84 2.46
N ASN A 165 13.20 6.42 3.05
CA ASN A 165 14.61 6.10 2.83
C ASN A 165 15.29 5.49 4.05
N ASP A 166 14.59 5.40 5.18
CA ASP A 166 15.19 5.01 6.46
C ASP A 166 15.37 3.49 6.55
N GLY A 167 16.57 3.08 6.97
CA GLY A 167 16.91 1.68 7.21
C GLY A 167 16.25 1.10 8.45
N ASP A 168 15.78 1.93 9.39
CA ASP A 168 15.22 1.46 10.66
C ASP A 168 13.90 0.68 10.49
N TYR A 169 13.21 0.86 9.35
CA TYR A 169 12.04 0.06 8.97
C TYR A 169 12.38 -1.36 8.48
N ALA A 170 13.63 -1.63 8.09
CA ALA A 170 14.01 -2.87 7.40
C ALA A 170 13.69 -4.14 8.21
N TYR A 171 13.85 -4.08 9.55
CA TYR A 171 13.51 -5.20 10.42
C TYR A 171 12.01 -5.52 10.38
N MET A 172 11.16 -4.50 10.53
CA MET A 172 9.70 -4.66 10.42
C MET A 172 9.31 -5.25 9.07
N LEU A 173 9.84 -4.70 7.97
CA LEU A 173 9.52 -5.17 6.62
C LEU A 173 9.93 -6.63 6.40
N SER A 174 11.09 -7.04 6.90
CA SER A 174 11.53 -8.43 6.85
C SER A 174 10.57 -9.35 7.60
N ARG A 175 10.11 -8.95 8.79
CA ARG A 175 9.12 -9.72 9.56
C ARG A 175 7.77 -9.81 8.87
N LEU A 176 7.35 -8.79 8.13
CA LEU A 176 6.12 -8.82 7.33
C LEU A 176 6.24 -9.80 6.16
N ARG A 177 7.40 -9.87 5.51
CA ARG A 177 7.65 -10.83 4.42
C ARG A 177 7.63 -12.28 4.91
N ASP A 178 8.14 -12.55 6.11
CA ASP A 178 7.99 -13.87 6.74
C ASP A 178 6.51 -14.28 6.93
N LEU A 179 5.63 -13.29 7.08
CA LEU A 179 4.17 -13.48 7.16
C LEU A 179 3.48 -13.45 5.79
N GLN A 180 4.24 -13.58 4.70
CA GLN A 180 3.75 -13.55 3.32
C GLN A 180 3.07 -12.24 2.92
N VAL A 181 3.35 -11.14 3.62
CA VAL A 181 2.91 -9.80 3.22
C VAL A 181 3.84 -9.30 2.12
N LYS A 182 3.27 -8.85 1.00
CA LYS A 182 4.05 -8.25 -0.08
C LYS A 182 4.51 -6.85 0.30
N VAL A 183 5.81 -6.61 0.26
CA VAL A 183 6.40 -5.33 0.64
C VAL A 183 6.87 -4.56 -0.59
N VAL A 184 6.35 -3.35 -0.76
CA VAL A 184 6.76 -2.39 -1.78
C VAL A 184 7.34 -1.16 -1.09
N VAL A 185 8.53 -0.75 -1.48
CA VAL A 185 9.17 0.47 -0.98
C VAL A 185 9.25 1.49 -2.11
N VAL A 186 8.91 2.73 -1.79
CA VAL A 186 9.19 3.89 -2.64
C VAL A 186 10.26 4.71 -1.93
N TYR A 187 11.36 5.00 -2.63
CA TYR A 187 12.55 5.61 -2.05
C TYR A 187 13.18 6.65 -2.96
N LEU A 188 13.93 7.60 -2.42
CA LEU A 188 14.75 8.53 -3.16
C LEU A 188 16.13 7.92 -3.44
N ALA A 189 16.43 7.72 -4.72
CA ALA A 189 17.72 7.18 -5.16
C ALA A 189 18.91 7.98 -4.60
N GLY A 190 19.94 7.27 -4.13
CA GLY A 190 21.12 7.85 -3.48
C GLY A 190 20.96 8.15 -1.98
N HIS A 191 19.74 8.08 -1.43
CA HIS A 191 19.46 8.35 -0.01
C HIS A 191 18.99 7.13 0.78
N ALA A 192 18.51 6.08 0.11
CA ALA A 192 18.01 4.87 0.77
C ALA A 192 19.13 4.02 1.37
N ALA A 193 18.87 3.45 2.55
CA ALA A 193 19.74 2.46 3.16
C ALA A 193 19.66 1.10 2.44
N ASP A 194 20.80 0.43 2.22
CA ASP A 194 20.83 -0.89 1.58
C ASP A 194 19.96 -1.92 2.31
N ALA A 195 19.90 -1.85 3.65
CA ALA A 195 19.06 -2.72 4.47
C ALA A 195 17.57 -2.60 4.11
N LEU A 196 17.09 -1.38 3.82
CA LEU A 196 15.70 -1.14 3.42
C LEU A 196 15.40 -1.81 2.08
N LEU A 197 16.31 -1.69 1.11
CA LEU A 197 16.13 -2.27 -0.23
C LEU A 197 16.17 -3.80 -0.21
N HIS A 198 17.03 -4.41 0.61
CA HIS A 198 17.04 -5.87 0.79
C HIS A 198 15.79 -6.41 1.52
N ALA A 199 15.13 -5.56 2.33
CA ALA A 199 13.96 -5.93 3.11
C ALA A 199 12.63 -5.79 2.35
N CYS A 200 12.63 -5.49 1.05
CA CYS A 200 11.42 -5.36 0.23
C CYS A 200 11.36 -6.34 -0.95
N ASP A 201 10.18 -6.55 -1.52
CA ASP A 201 9.99 -7.37 -2.74
C ASP A 201 10.07 -6.52 -4.01
N HIS A 202 9.61 -5.27 -3.93
CA HIS A 202 9.69 -4.30 -5.02
C HIS A 202 10.14 -2.93 -4.49
N ALA A 203 11.01 -2.26 -5.25
CA ALA A 203 11.49 -0.93 -4.94
C ALA A 203 11.25 0.01 -6.13
N PHE A 204 10.72 1.20 -5.86
CA PHE A 204 10.45 2.25 -6.86
C PHE A 204 11.14 3.55 -6.47
N SER A 205 11.69 4.25 -7.45
CA SER A 205 12.33 5.55 -7.28
C SER A 205 11.29 6.66 -7.19
N TRP A 206 11.33 7.43 -6.10
CA TRP A 206 10.53 8.65 -5.92
C TRP A 206 10.72 9.61 -7.10
N ARG A 207 11.95 9.82 -7.56
CA ARG A 207 12.23 10.74 -8.67
C ARG A 207 11.72 10.23 -10.01
N ALA A 208 12.03 8.98 -10.34
CA ALA A 208 11.75 8.45 -11.67
C ALA A 208 10.31 7.95 -11.81
N ASP A 209 9.80 7.22 -10.81
CA ASP A 209 8.50 6.54 -10.89
C ASP A 209 7.35 7.39 -10.34
N VAL A 210 7.62 8.32 -9.41
CA VAL A 210 6.58 9.17 -8.80
C VAL A 210 6.63 10.60 -9.31
N LEU A 211 7.78 11.27 -9.30
CA LEU A 211 7.89 12.64 -9.82
C LEU A 211 8.00 12.69 -11.34
N MET A 212 8.34 11.56 -12.00
CA MET A 212 8.58 11.46 -13.45
C MET A 212 9.56 12.52 -13.96
N VAL A 213 10.55 12.89 -13.14
CA VAL A 213 11.64 13.76 -13.57
C VAL A 213 12.63 12.87 -14.31
N GLY A 214 12.59 12.91 -15.64
CA GLY A 214 13.57 12.24 -16.49
C GLY A 214 14.98 12.75 -16.20
N GLU A 215 15.99 11.88 -16.34
CA GLU A 215 17.41 12.27 -16.35
C GLU A 215 17.70 13.14 -17.58
N GLY A 216 17.32 14.42 -17.50
CA GLY A 216 17.50 15.40 -18.56
C GLY A 216 18.23 16.62 -18.03
N GLY A 217 19.57 16.58 -18.06
CA GLY A 217 20.41 17.71 -17.64
C GLY A 217 21.91 17.43 -17.60
N ASN A 218 22.50 17.06 -18.75
CA ASN A 218 23.89 17.29 -19.15
C ASN A 218 25.03 16.82 -18.21
N GLU A 219 25.59 15.63 -18.48
CA GLU A 219 27.02 15.45 -18.81
C GLU A 219 27.17 14.23 -19.74
N GLY A 220 27.95 14.39 -20.82
CA GLY A 220 28.09 13.41 -21.88
C GLY A 220 28.95 12.20 -21.52
N GLY A 221 28.49 11.03 -21.94
CA GLY A 221 29.24 9.78 -22.00
C GLY A 221 28.39 8.71 -22.69
N SER A 222 28.85 8.23 -23.84
CA SER A 222 28.18 7.25 -24.70
C SER A 222 27.88 5.91 -23.99
N PRO A 223 26.91 5.09 -24.46
CA PRO A 223 26.40 3.94 -23.73
C PRO A 223 27.18 2.66 -24.00
N GLU A 224 27.30 1.79 -22.99
CA GLU A 224 27.62 0.38 -23.17
C GLU A 224 26.91 -0.48 -22.11
N PRO A 225 26.27 -1.60 -22.48
CA PRO A 225 25.95 -2.69 -21.55
C PRO A 225 26.56 -4.03 -22.03
N PRO A 226 26.55 -5.13 -21.24
CA PRO A 226 26.42 -5.26 -19.78
C PRO A 226 27.45 -6.25 -19.14
N VAL A 227 27.34 -6.43 -17.80
CA VAL A 227 27.67 -7.62 -16.97
C VAL A 227 28.87 -7.53 -15.99
N ALA A 228 28.51 -7.66 -14.70
CA ALA A 228 29.23 -8.23 -13.54
C ALA A 228 30.47 -7.53 -12.92
N THR A 229 30.30 -6.93 -11.74
CA THR A 229 30.70 -7.48 -10.42
C THR A 229 30.84 -6.35 -9.39
N ALA A 230 29.94 -6.31 -8.42
CA ALA A 230 29.90 -5.32 -7.34
C ALA A 230 30.93 -5.63 -6.22
N ALA A 231 32.21 -5.76 -6.58
CA ALA A 231 33.27 -6.14 -5.63
C ALA A 231 34.42 -5.12 -5.49
N HIS A 232 34.44 -4.00 -6.23
CA HIS A 232 35.59 -3.07 -6.17
C HIS A 232 35.26 -1.60 -5.82
N ALA A 233 34.00 -1.24 -5.55
CA ALA A 233 33.65 0.09 -5.04
C ALA A 233 33.64 0.18 -3.49
N ALA A 234 33.77 -0.95 -2.79
CA ALA A 234 33.59 -1.04 -1.33
C ALA A 234 34.79 -0.57 -0.49
N ALA A 235 35.98 -0.41 -1.08
CA ALA A 235 37.20 -0.14 -0.31
C ALA A 235 37.47 1.35 -0.03
N ALA A 236 36.93 2.27 -0.84
CA ALA A 236 37.24 3.70 -0.72
C ALA A 236 36.35 4.45 0.30
N ASN A 237 35.12 3.97 0.54
CA ASN A 237 34.14 4.71 1.35
C ASN A 237 34.10 4.29 2.84
N SER A 238 34.76 3.20 3.21
CA SER A 238 34.88 2.74 4.61
C SER A 238 35.88 3.55 5.43
N ARG A 239 36.85 4.21 4.79
CA ARG A 239 37.86 5.04 5.45
C ARG A 239 37.38 6.44 5.82
N ALA A 240 36.39 6.99 5.10
CA ALA A 240 35.84 8.32 5.36
C ALA A 240 34.78 8.34 6.48
N LYS A 241 33.98 7.27 6.64
CA LYS A 241 32.92 7.20 7.68
C LYS A 241 33.43 6.82 9.08
N ALA A 242 34.61 6.19 9.19
CA ALA A 242 35.22 5.90 10.49
C ALA A 242 35.75 7.16 11.21
N SER A 243 36.19 8.18 10.45
CA SER A 243 36.75 9.42 11.02
C SER A 243 35.68 10.36 11.62
N ALA A 244 34.48 10.40 11.04
CA ALA A 244 33.39 11.26 11.52
C ALA A 244 32.67 10.70 12.76
N LYS A 245 32.61 9.36 12.93
CA LYS A 245 31.98 8.71 14.09
C LYS A 245 32.88 8.76 15.34
N ALA A 246 34.20 8.73 15.18
CA ALA A 246 35.15 8.86 16.28
C ALA A 246 35.15 10.28 16.89
N LYS A 247 35.10 11.33 16.06
CA LYS A 247 35.14 12.73 16.54
C LYS A 247 33.89 13.20 17.29
N ARG A 248 32.77 12.47 17.18
CA ARG A 248 31.50 12.81 17.85
C ARG A 248 31.29 12.06 19.17
N LEU A 249 32.02 10.98 19.44
CA LEU A 249 31.93 10.25 20.72
C LEU A 249 32.72 10.94 21.85
N GLU A 250 33.86 11.58 21.55
CA GLU A 250 34.69 12.22 22.58
C GLU A 250 34.10 13.55 23.12
N SER A 251 33.23 14.21 22.37
CA SER A 251 32.62 15.49 22.78
C SER A 251 31.30 15.35 23.56
N GLY A 252 30.66 14.16 23.54
CA GLY A 252 29.33 13.95 24.13
C GLY A 252 29.29 13.35 25.55
N GLN A 253 30.36 12.69 26.01
CA GLN A 253 30.34 11.92 27.28
C GLN A 253 30.56 12.78 28.55
N SER A 254 31.02 14.02 28.42
CA SER A 254 31.33 14.90 29.57
C SER A 254 30.10 15.57 30.20
N GLY A 255 29.09 15.91 29.39
CA GLY A 255 27.91 16.67 29.85
C GLY A 255 26.83 15.84 30.54
N GLY A 256 26.55 14.64 30.01
CA GLY A 256 25.46 13.78 30.50
C GLY A 256 25.71 13.21 31.90
N ALA A 257 26.94 12.73 32.16
CA ALA A 257 27.30 12.13 33.44
C ALA A 257 27.30 13.14 34.60
N LYS A 258 27.64 14.41 34.34
CA LYS A 258 27.55 15.49 35.33
C LYS A 258 26.11 15.89 35.63
N ALA A 259 25.27 15.99 34.59
CA ALA A 259 23.85 16.31 34.75
C ALA A 259 23.09 15.22 35.52
N GLU A 260 23.41 13.95 35.28
CA GLU A 260 22.79 12.81 35.96
C GLU A 260 23.22 12.69 37.43
N LYS A 261 24.51 12.88 37.73
CA LYS A 261 24.99 12.97 39.12
C LYS A 261 24.32 14.11 39.89
N GLN A 262 24.08 15.25 39.26
CA GLN A 262 23.44 16.40 39.90
C GLN A 262 21.94 16.17 40.15
N ARG A 263 21.26 15.41 39.29
CA ARG A 263 19.86 15.00 39.48
C ARG A 263 19.71 14.00 40.62
N LEU A 264 20.59 13.01 40.71
CA LEU A 264 20.60 12.02 41.80
C LEU A 264 20.89 12.65 43.17
N ARG A 265 21.81 13.63 43.22
CA ARG A 265 22.12 14.36 44.46
C ARG A 265 20.93 15.18 44.97
N ARG A 266 20.23 15.90 44.08
CA ARG A 266 19.00 16.65 44.43
C ARG A 266 17.82 15.74 44.78
N TRP A 267 17.80 14.50 44.30
CA TRP A 267 16.80 13.51 44.71
C TRP A 267 17.08 13.00 46.13
N ALA A 268 18.33 12.68 46.45
CA ALA A 268 18.74 12.26 47.79
C ALA A 268 18.55 13.36 48.85
N GLU A 269 18.89 14.61 48.55
CA GLU A 269 18.70 15.76 49.46
C GLU A 269 17.22 16.00 49.79
N ARG A 270 16.30 15.69 48.85
CA ARG A 270 14.85 15.78 49.08
C ARG A 270 14.26 14.64 49.90
N GLN A 271 14.93 13.48 49.96
CA GLN A 271 14.52 12.37 50.81
C GLN A 271 14.95 12.58 52.27
N VAL A 272 16.05 13.30 52.51
CA VAL A 272 16.53 13.62 53.87
C VAL A 272 15.81 14.84 54.47
N ALA A 273 15.34 15.78 53.65
CA ALA A 273 14.59 16.95 54.11
C ALA A 273 13.08 16.70 54.35
N GLY A 274 12.62 15.46 54.18
CA GLY A 274 11.22 15.05 54.34
C GLY A 274 10.99 14.01 55.45
N ALA A 275 11.94 13.87 56.38
CA ALA A 275 11.84 13.04 57.58
C ALA A 275 11.91 13.92 58.84
#